data_AF-A0A3B8M057-F1
#
_entry.id   AF-A0A3B8M057-F1
#
_cell.length_a   1.000
_cell.length_b   1.000
_cell.length_c   1.000
_cell.angle_alpha   90.00
_cell.angle_beta   90.00
_cell.angle_gamma   90.00
#
_symmetry.space_group_name_H-M   'P 1'
#
loop_
_entity.id
_entity.type
_entity.pdbx_description
1 polymer ?
#
loop_
_entity_poly.entity_id
_entity_poly.type
_entity_poly.pdbx_seq_one_letter_code
_entity_poly.pdbx_strand_id
1 'polypeptide(L)'
;MTWQTTTDRNQSWPSLALLAWLILLSTDTDGRSQDTAGPDPEKPTVRLVEDPKPDRLLDVTAHLDVRGRILAPVGVDRVVPLPLQASARLSWQTRRLPADGDFHRSLRTLRSFASAVSKVRVDRRTTESSLRTSRPTIVTEGTPSGLRHYSLEGPLTGDELELLELPADPLALIGTLPLGQVPHDHAWTPGRWTLPLITGLNAVTRGSLKGRIVKVTATTANVLLEGSAEGAAGGARSQVTFSGSLVFDHQRGFLEQASITIEEHRQAGPISPGLEVVAQVQIERKPATSKARLDRATLSTCPKKPTPAHLQVLLTTPGNGRLLHDRNWHVFHQTPTVSILRRLENGRLVAQCNLSTAPEVAAGSGTGRKAFLGDVKTALGPRLREVVSTEPLKSRPGQRFQRGWRVTATGIDHGLPMHWFYYLCTHPSGRQLSLVFAVESDRLKTWARRDRDIVSRLEISTARPRTAGR
;
A
#
# COMPACT_ATOMS: atom_id res chain seq x y z
N MET A 1 32.92 28.65 -3.52
CA MET A 1 31.87 29.62 -3.88
C MET A 1 30.62 29.27 -3.12
N THR A 2 30.09 30.29 -2.46
CA THR A 2 29.10 30.31 -1.39
C THR A 2 27.79 29.59 -1.74
N TRP A 3 27.40 28.66 -0.88
CA TRP A 3 26.04 28.15 -0.79
C TRP A 3 25.10 29.30 -0.42
N GLN A 4 24.47 29.93 -1.40
CA GLN A 4 23.32 30.80 -1.13
C GLN A 4 22.12 29.89 -0.87
N THR A 5 21.93 29.58 0.40
CA THR A 5 20.63 29.16 0.92
C THR A 5 19.69 30.35 0.79
N THR A 6 18.75 30.26 -0.15
CA THR A 6 17.54 31.08 -0.09
C THR A 6 16.83 30.73 1.21
N THR A 7 16.90 31.65 2.17
CA THR A 7 16.13 31.62 3.41
C THR A 7 14.65 31.68 3.07
N ASP A 8 14.01 30.52 2.99
CA ASP A 8 12.57 30.41 3.21
C ASP A 8 12.36 30.02 4.68
N ARG A 9 11.84 30.96 5.46
CA ARG A 9 11.34 30.70 6.81
C ARG A 9 10.13 29.77 6.69
N ASN A 10 10.30 28.48 6.99
CA ASN A 10 9.18 27.67 7.44
C ASN A 10 9.60 26.48 8.32
N GLN A 11 9.30 26.67 9.61
CA GLN A 11 8.79 25.71 10.58
C GLN A 11 9.52 24.36 10.74
N SER A 12 10.38 24.34 11.75
CA SER A 12 10.85 23.17 12.49
C SER A 12 9.72 22.54 13.33
N TRP A 13 9.72 21.21 13.41
CA TRP A 13 8.67 20.38 14.01
C TRP A 13 9.13 19.84 15.37
N PRO A 14 8.32 19.86 16.44
CA PRO A 14 8.58 19.07 17.63
C PRO A 14 7.84 17.71 17.65
N SER A 15 8.44 16.75 18.34
CA SER A 15 7.84 15.49 18.79
C SER A 15 7.38 15.60 20.25
N LEU A 16 6.32 14.88 20.64
CA LEU A 16 6.04 14.54 22.04
C LEU A 16 5.76 13.04 22.16
N ALA A 17 6.38 12.43 23.16
CA ALA A 17 6.38 11.00 23.45
C ALA A 17 5.65 10.69 24.77
N LEU A 18 5.20 9.43 24.83
CA LEU A 18 4.98 8.57 26.02
C LEU A 18 3.73 8.76 26.90
N LEU A 19 2.87 7.72 26.89
CA LEU A 19 2.61 6.90 28.09
C LEU A 19 2.10 5.50 27.73
N ALA A 20 2.61 4.51 28.48
CA ALA A 20 2.50 3.06 28.32
C ALA A 20 1.10 2.52 28.65
N TRP A 21 0.80 1.26 28.27
CA TRP A 21 0.34 0.20 29.19
C TRP A 21 0.45 -1.20 28.55
N LEU A 22 0.70 -2.18 29.42
CA LEU A 22 1.04 -3.58 29.20
C LEU A 22 -0.16 -4.47 28.79
N ILE A 23 0.19 -5.49 27.99
CA ILE A 23 -0.24 -6.92 28.00
C ILE A 23 -1.72 -7.23 28.27
N LEU A 24 -2.36 -7.87 27.29
CA LEU A 24 -3.05 -9.14 27.48
C LEU A 24 -2.85 -10.01 26.21
N LEU A 25 -2.00 -11.01 26.34
CA LEU A 25 -1.99 -12.20 25.50
C LEU A 25 -3.28 -12.97 25.82
N SER A 26 -4.37 -12.67 25.13
CA SER A 26 -5.43 -13.66 24.95
C SER A 26 -5.10 -14.42 23.66
N THR A 27 -4.66 -15.66 23.82
CA THR A 27 -4.75 -16.67 22.77
C THR A 27 -6.24 -16.89 22.49
N ASP A 28 -6.82 -16.04 21.64
CA ASP A 28 -8.15 -16.27 21.07
C ASP A 28 -7.97 -17.19 19.85
N THR A 29 -7.52 -18.41 20.15
CA THR A 29 -7.90 -19.57 19.34
C THR A 29 -9.39 -19.73 19.54
N ASP A 30 -10.21 -19.08 18.69
CA ASP A 30 -11.51 -19.58 18.22
C ASP A 30 -12.26 -18.49 17.44
N GLY A 31 -12.02 -18.47 16.13
CA GLY A 31 -12.83 -17.75 15.14
C GLY A 31 -12.97 -18.56 13.86
N ARG A 32 -13.03 -19.89 13.99
CA ARG A 32 -12.90 -20.85 12.88
C ARG A 32 -14.21 -21.16 12.15
N SER A 33 -15.39 -20.89 12.70
CA SER A 33 -16.65 -21.15 11.99
C SER A 33 -17.24 -19.88 11.37
N GLN A 34 -17.39 -19.87 10.04
CA GLN A 34 -18.56 -19.23 9.46
C GLN A 34 -19.73 -20.13 9.87
N ASP A 35 -20.65 -19.62 10.68
CA ASP A 35 -21.80 -20.40 11.12
C ASP A 35 -22.68 -20.74 9.92
N THR A 36 -22.56 -21.97 9.45
CA THR A 36 -23.55 -22.62 8.60
C THR A 36 -24.43 -23.46 9.51
N ALA A 37 -25.60 -22.94 9.86
CA ALA A 37 -26.63 -23.78 10.47
C ALA A 37 -26.92 -24.96 9.52
N GLY A 38 -27.03 -26.18 10.06
CA GLY A 38 -27.44 -27.34 9.29
C GLY A 38 -28.81 -27.09 8.65
N PRO A 39 -29.03 -27.51 7.39
CA PRO A 39 -30.29 -27.24 6.70
C PRO A 39 -31.45 -27.91 7.45
N ASP A 40 -32.45 -27.10 7.80
CA ASP A 40 -33.79 -27.60 8.09
C ASP A 40 -34.37 -28.15 6.78
N PRO A 41 -34.64 -29.48 6.68
CA PRO A 41 -35.03 -30.11 5.42
C PRO A 41 -36.36 -29.59 4.86
N GLU A 42 -37.17 -28.87 5.65
CA GLU A 42 -38.45 -28.32 5.20
C GLU A 42 -38.34 -26.91 4.60
N LYS A 43 -37.23 -26.20 4.81
CA LYS A 43 -37.07 -24.82 4.29
C LYS A 43 -36.42 -24.80 2.90
N PRO A 44 -36.93 -23.98 1.96
CA PRO A 44 -36.27 -23.81 0.67
C PRO A 44 -34.87 -23.23 0.88
N THR A 45 -33.88 -23.80 0.19
CA THR A 45 -32.46 -23.44 0.32
C THR A 45 -31.90 -22.79 -0.94
N VAL A 46 -30.81 -22.06 -0.79
CA VAL A 46 -30.04 -21.44 -1.87
C VAL A 46 -28.54 -21.61 -1.59
N ARG A 47 -27.75 -21.79 -2.65
CA ARG A 47 -26.29 -21.93 -2.56
C ARG A 47 -25.60 -20.61 -2.91
N LEU A 48 -24.86 -20.03 -1.97
CA LEU A 48 -24.16 -18.74 -2.12
C LEU A 48 -22.64 -18.88 -2.28
N VAL A 49 -22.19 -20.01 -2.80
CA VAL A 49 -20.76 -20.31 -2.96
C VAL A 49 -20.34 -20.06 -4.40
N GLU A 50 -19.41 -19.13 -4.58
CA GLU A 50 -18.82 -18.90 -5.89
C GLU A 50 -18.01 -20.11 -6.32
N ASP A 51 -18.41 -20.72 -7.44
CA ASP A 51 -17.74 -21.89 -7.99
C ASP A 51 -16.39 -21.47 -8.62
N PRO A 52 -15.24 -21.95 -8.10
CA PRO A 52 -13.93 -21.62 -8.63
C PRO A 52 -13.64 -22.46 -9.89
N LYS A 53 -14.54 -22.50 -10.88
CA LYS A 53 -14.30 -23.17 -12.15
C LYS A 53 -13.05 -22.54 -12.80
N PRO A 54 -11.99 -23.30 -13.09
CA PRO A 54 -10.75 -22.76 -13.66
C PRO A 54 -10.98 -21.99 -14.98
N ASP A 55 -12.02 -22.38 -15.71
CA ASP A 55 -12.37 -21.81 -17.00
C ASP A 55 -13.22 -20.55 -16.92
N ARG A 56 -13.75 -20.21 -15.74
CA ARG A 56 -14.60 -19.03 -15.58
C ARG A 56 -13.77 -17.76 -15.75
N LEU A 57 -14.09 -17.02 -16.79
CA LEU A 57 -13.60 -15.68 -17.04
C LEU A 57 -14.75 -14.69 -16.83
N LEU A 58 -14.53 -13.69 -15.98
CA LEU A 58 -15.50 -12.64 -15.74
C LEU A 58 -14.90 -11.30 -16.15
N ASP A 59 -15.69 -10.48 -16.83
CA ASP A 59 -15.44 -9.05 -16.96
C ASP A 59 -15.97 -8.38 -15.68
N VAL A 60 -15.15 -7.50 -15.11
CA VAL A 60 -15.46 -6.77 -13.88
C VAL A 60 -15.28 -5.28 -14.12
N THR A 61 -16.25 -4.50 -13.67
CA THR A 61 -16.14 -3.05 -13.53
C THR A 61 -16.29 -2.69 -12.06
N ALA A 62 -15.49 -1.74 -11.60
CA ALA A 62 -15.62 -1.15 -10.28
C ALA A 62 -15.55 0.37 -10.36
N HIS A 63 -16.44 1.01 -9.62
CA HIS A 63 -16.50 2.45 -9.43
C HIS A 63 -16.41 2.73 -7.93
N LEU A 64 -15.53 3.67 -7.59
CA LEU A 64 -15.36 4.16 -6.23
C LEU A 64 -15.56 5.67 -6.27
N ASP A 65 -16.39 6.18 -5.36
CA ASP A 65 -16.55 7.60 -5.11
C ASP A 65 -16.35 7.88 -3.62
N VAL A 66 -15.46 8.83 -3.30
CA VAL A 66 -15.11 9.18 -1.92
C VAL A 66 -15.36 10.67 -1.71
N ARG A 67 -16.00 11.00 -0.60
CA ARG A 67 -16.19 12.39 -0.15
C ARG A 67 -15.86 12.49 1.33
N GLY A 68 -15.28 13.61 1.72
CA GLY A 68 -14.99 13.86 3.13
C GLY A 68 -13.87 14.86 3.31
N ARG A 69 -13.00 14.60 4.27
CA ARG A 69 -11.90 15.49 4.64
C ARG A 69 -10.64 14.71 4.93
N ILE A 70 -9.51 15.26 4.51
CA ILE A 70 -8.19 14.90 5.03
C ILE A 70 -7.94 15.75 6.27
N LEU A 71 -7.52 15.11 7.35
CA LEU A 71 -7.09 15.75 8.58
C LEU A 71 -5.57 15.92 8.53
N ALA A 72 -5.13 17.05 7.97
CA ALA A 72 -3.71 17.33 7.79
C ALA A 72 -3.12 17.90 9.09
N PRO A 73 -2.10 17.26 9.69
CA PRO A 73 -1.40 17.84 10.83
C PRO A 73 -0.64 19.10 10.41
N VAL A 74 -0.80 20.18 11.18
CA VAL A 74 -0.10 21.47 11.01
C VAL A 74 0.51 21.84 12.36
N GLY A 75 1.79 21.49 12.57
CA GLY A 75 2.43 21.59 13.88
C GLY A 75 2.11 20.39 14.78
N VAL A 76 2.33 20.54 16.10
CA VAL A 76 2.23 19.42 17.07
C VAL A 76 0.78 19.06 17.38
N ASP A 77 -0.07 20.06 17.62
CA ASP A 77 -1.41 19.84 18.19
C ASP A 77 -2.56 20.31 17.29
N ARG A 78 -2.25 20.92 16.14
CA ARG A 78 -3.26 21.48 15.26
C ARG A 78 -3.46 20.57 14.05
N VAL A 79 -4.72 20.25 13.79
CA VAL A 79 -5.17 19.54 12.61
C VAL A 79 -5.98 20.51 11.77
N VAL A 80 -5.65 20.61 10.48
CA VAL A 80 -6.41 21.39 9.50
C VAL A 80 -7.20 20.43 8.61
N PRO A 81 -8.55 20.48 8.67
CA PRO A 81 -9.38 19.70 7.76
C PRO A 81 -9.31 20.31 6.36
N LEU A 82 -8.96 19.50 5.37
CA LEU A 82 -8.96 19.86 3.96
C LEU A 82 -10.03 19.04 3.23
N PRO A 83 -10.91 19.66 2.41
CA PRO A 83 -11.94 18.91 1.71
C PRO A 83 -11.30 17.91 0.73
N LEU A 84 -11.85 16.70 0.72
CA LEU A 84 -11.41 15.58 -0.10
C LEU A 84 -12.56 15.11 -0.98
N GLN A 85 -12.27 14.95 -2.27
CA GLN A 85 -13.09 14.22 -3.21
C GLN A 85 -12.19 13.27 -3.99
N ALA A 86 -12.53 12.00 -4.08
CA ALA A 86 -11.83 11.06 -4.93
C ALA A 86 -12.81 10.24 -5.75
N SER A 87 -12.36 9.79 -6.91
CA SER A 87 -13.08 8.82 -7.73
C SER A 87 -12.09 7.85 -8.35
N ALA A 88 -12.47 6.59 -8.50
CA ALA A 88 -11.72 5.61 -9.27
C ALA A 88 -12.63 4.80 -10.17
N ARG A 89 -12.12 4.42 -11.34
CA ARG A 89 -12.78 3.54 -12.30
C ARG A 89 -11.81 2.47 -12.74
N LEU A 90 -12.18 1.22 -12.52
CA LEU A 90 -11.37 0.06 -12.83
C LEU A 90 -12.19 -0.90 -13.70
N SER A 91 -11.55 -1.47 -14.71
CA SER A 91 -12.12 -2.52 -15.55
C SER A 91 -11.08 -3.59 -15.83
N TRP A 92 -11.43 -4.84 -15.57
CA TRP A 92 -10.52 -5.96 -15.73
C TRP A 92 -11.25 -7.25 -16.05
N GLN A 93 -10.51 -8.18 -16.65
CA GLN A 93 -10.89 -9.58 -16.68
C GLN A 93 -10.29 -10.30 -15.50
N THR A 94 -11.05 -11.22 -14.89
CA THR A 94 -10.59 -11.95 -13.71
C THR A 94 -10.82 -13.45 -13.85
N ARG A 95 -9.84 -14.23 -13.40
CA ARG A 95 -9.95 -15.68 -13.22
C ARG A 95 -9.53 -16.08 -11.82
N ARG A 96 -10.24 -17.03 -11.22
CA ARG A 96 -9.84 -17.62 -9.94
C ARG A 96 -8.55 -18.43 -10.14
N LEU A 97 -7.58 -18.22 -9.24
CA LEU A 97 -6.40 -19.07 -9.19
C LEU A 97 -6.67 -20.24 -8.23
N PRO A 98 -5.99 -21.39 -8.42
CA PRO A 98 -6.03 -22.45 -7.44
C PRO A 98 -5.71 -21.92 -6.05
N ALA A 99 -6.44 -22.44 -5.07
CA ALA A 99 -6.15 -22.21 -3.68
C ALA A 99 -4.71 -22.62 -3.37
N ASP A 100 -3.91 -21.68 -2.88
CA ASP A 100 -2.56 -21.94 -2.42
C ASP A 100 -2.27 -20.99 -1.27
N GLY A 101 -2.01 -21.53 -0.08
CA GLY A 101 -1.75 -20.73 1.11
C GLY A 101 -2.29 -21.34 2.39
N ASP A 102 -1.71 -20.92 3.51
CA ASP A 102 -2.08 -21.33 4.86
C ASP A 102 -3.23 -20.48 5.45
N PHE A 103 -3.53 -19.31 4.88
CA PHE A 103 -4.58 -18.37 5.30
C PHE A 103 -5.89 -18.58 4.51
N HIS A 104 -6.99 -18.91 5.21
CA HIS A 104 -8.35 -19.20 4.69
C HIS A 104 -8.38 -19.83 3.28
N ARG A 105 -7.38 -20.71 3.06
CA ARG A 105 -6.87 -21.35 1.85
C ARG A 105 -7.67 -21.19 0.54
N SER A 106 -7.91 -20.00 -0.03
CA SER A 106 -8.42 -19.93 -1.43
C SER A 106 -8.51 -18.57 -2.12
N LEU A 107 -8.43 -17.43 -1.43
CA LEU A 107 -8.71 -16.15 -2.09
C LEU A 107 -7.53 -15.70 -2.94
N ARG A 108 -7.46 -16.20 -4.18
CA ARG A 108 -6.48 -15.80 -5.18
C ARG A 108 -7.17 -15.61 -6.52
N THR A 109 -6.78 -14.56 -7.22
CA THR A 109 -7.25 -14.30 -8.57
C THR A 109 -6.16 -13.65 -9.41
N LEU A 110 -6.19 -13.96 -10.69
CA LEU A 110 -5.42 -13.27 -11.71
C LEU A 110 -6.33 -12.27 -12.40
N ARG A 111 -5.88 -11.03 -12.51
CA ARG A 111 -6.59 -9.93 -13.15
C ARG A 111 -5.80 -9.44 -14.36
N SER A 112 -6.46 -9.19 -15.48
CA SER A 112 -5.91 -8.43 -16.60
C SER A 112 -6.70 -7.15 -16.73
N PHE A 113 -6.10 -6.04 -16.32
CA PHE A 113 -6.71 -4.73 -16.36
C PHE A 113 -6.75 -4.19 -17.79
N ALA A 114 -7.93 -3.80 -18.23
CA ALA A 114 -8.10 -2.99 -19.43
C ALA A 114 -7.88 -1.51 -19.10
N SER A 115 -8.33 -1.08 -17.91
CA SER A 115 -8.08 0.26 -17.38
C SER A 115 -8.17 0.23 -15.85
N ALA A 116 -7.33 1.03 -15.20
CA ALA A 116 -7.50 1.42 -13.81
C ALA A 116 -7.01 2.85 -13.67
N VAL A 117 -7.91 3.75 -13.28
CA VAL A 117 -7.62 5.18 -13.15
C VAL A 117 -8.29 5.74 -11.91
N SER A 118 -7.64 6.71 -11.28
CA SER A 118 -8.22 7.47 -10.19
C SER A 118 -7.93 8.96 -10.34
N LYS A 119 -8.78 9.76 -9.70
CA LYS A 119 -8.66 11.19 -9.58
C LYS A 119 -8.95 11.58 -8.15
N VAL A 120 -8.00 12.24 -7.51
CA VAL A 120 -8.08 12.69 -6.12
C VAL A 120 -7.94 14.21 -6.10
N ARG A 121 -8.89 14.90 -5.48
CA ARG A 121 -8.87 16.33 -5.25
C ARG A 121 -8.82 16.60 -3.75
N VAL A 122 -7.76 17.28 -3.32
CA VAL A 122 -7.59 17.77 -1.95
C VAL A 122 -7.51 19.27 -2.02
N ASP A 123 -8.48 19.96 -1.40
CA ASP A 123 -8.65 21.40 -1.51
C ASP A 123 -8.65 21.86 -2.98
N ARG A 124 -7.62 22.61 -3.42
CA ARG A 124 -7.51 23.10 -4.80
C ARG A 124 -6.65 22.22 -5.71
N ARG A 125 -5.96 21.22 -5.17
CA ARG A 125 -5.02 20.38 -5.92
C ARG A 125 -5.69 19.10 -6.37
N THR A 126 -5.40 18.69 -7.59
CA THR A 126 -5.90 17.46 -8.21
C THR A 126 -4.72 16.62 -8.63
N THR A 127 -4.76 15.34 -8.26
CA THR A 127 -3.81 14.31 -8.68
C THR A 127 -4.57 13.22 -9.41
N GLU A 128 -3.97 12.68 -10.46
CA GLU A 128 -4.50 11.54 -11.20
C GLU A 128 -3.46 10.42 -11.20
N SER A 129 -3.94 9.19 -11.05
CA SER A 129 -3.10 7.99 -11.03
C SER A 129 -3.69 6.96 -11.98
N SER A 130 -2.84 6.17 -12.62
CA SER A 130 -3.27 5.09 -13.51
C SER A 130 -2.34 3.89 -13.44
N LEU A 131 -2.90 2.70 -13.64
CA LEU A 131 -2.11 1.50 -13.83
C LEU A 131 -1.47 1.52 -15.21
N ARG A 132 -0.15 1.36 -15.28
CA ARG A 132 0.57 1.37 -16.55
C ARG A 132 0.16 0.20 -17.43
N THR A 133 0.04 0.45 -18.73
CA THR A 133 -0.29 -0.58 -19.74
C THR A 133 0.79 -1.67 -19.88
N SER A 134 1.98 -1.46 -19.33
CA SER A 134 3.07 -2.45 -19.22
C SER A 134 3.01 -3.31 -17.95
N ARG A 135 1.99 -3.10 -17.11
CA ARG A 135 1.69 -3.85 -15.88
C ARG A 135 0.21 -4.29 -15.80
N PRO A 136 -0.41 -4.79 -16.88
CA PRO A 136 -1.85 -5.05 -16.88
C PRO A 136 -2.21 -6.29 -16.05
N THR A 137 -1.28 -7.23 -15.84
CA THR A 137 -1.59 -8.52 -15.21
C THR A 137 -1.23 -8.52 -13.74
N ILE A 138 -2.25 -8.50 -12.88
CA ILE A 138 -2.11 -8.41 -11.43
C ILE A 138 -2.61 -9.70 -10.78
N VAL A 139 -1.75 -10.32 -9.98
CA VAL A 139 -2.18 -11.33 -9.01
C VAL A 139 -2.67 -10.62 -7.76
N THR A 140 -3.86 -10.97 -7.32
CA THR A 140 -4.43 -10.52 -6.04
C THR A 140 -4.67 -11.71 -5.14
N GLU A 141 -4.18 -11.65 -3.92
CA GLU A 141 -4.32 -12.72 -2.93
C GLU A 141 -4.64 -12.22 -1.53
N GLY A 142 -5.46 -12.98 -0.80
CA GLY A 142 -5.78 -12.71 0.60
C GLY A 142 -4.62 -12.98 1.55
N THR A 143 -4.46 -12.10 2.53
CA THR A 143 -3.50 -12.22 3.64
C THR A 143 -4.19 -11.87 4.96
N PRO A 144 -3.60 -12.19 6.12
CA PRO A 144 -4.15 -11.77 7.41
C PRO A 144 -4.33 -10.25 7.56
N SER A 145 -3.59 -9.45 6.79
CA SER A 145 -3.60 -7.98 6.86
C SER A 145 -4.35 -7.31 5.70
N GLY A 146 -5.16 -8.06 4.95
CA GLY A 146 -5.90 -7.55 3.79
C GLY A 146 -5.49 -8.22 2.47
N LEU A 147 -5.87 -7.60 1.35
CA LEU A 147 -5.49 -8.06 0.02
C LEU A 147 -4.07 -7.61 -0.34
N ARG A 148 -3.34 -8.49 -1.03
CA ARG A 148 -2.01 -8.22 -1.56
C ARG A 148 -2.02 -8.32 -3.06
N HIS A 149 -1.54 -7.27 -3.72
CA HIS A 149 -1.47 -7.16 -5.18
C HIS A 149 -0.02 -7.21 -5.67
N TYR A 150 0.28 -7.90 -6.76
CA TYR A 150 1.57 -7.81 -7.47
C TYR A 150 1.42 -8.08 -8.97
N SER A 151 2.27 -7.48 -9.79
CA SER A 151 2.29 -7.69 -11.25
C SER A 151 3.21 -8.86 -11.64
N LEU A 152 2.83 -9.58 -12.70
CA LEU A 152 3.68 -10.63 -13.29
C LEU A 152 4.79 -10.04 -14.18
N GLU A 153 4.60 -8.83 -14.71
CA GLU A 153 5.52 -8.18 -15.63
C GLU A 153 6.62 -7.38 -14.92
N GLY A 154 6.46 -7.07 -13.63
CA GLY A 154 7.48 -6.46 -12.78
C GLY A 154 6.93 -5.52 -11.69
N PRO A 155 7.80 -4.69 -11.07
CA PRO A 155 7.40 -3.91 -9.91
C PRO A 155 6.39 -2.80 -10.25
N LEU A 156 5.43 -2.63 -9.34
CA LEU A 156 4.44 -1.55 -9.33
C LEU A 156 5.00 -0.31 -8.63
N THR A 157 4.46 0.87 -8.91
CA THR A 157 4.73 2.08 -8.11
C THR A 157 3.87 2.11 -6.85
N GLY A 158 4.17 3.04 -5.92
CA GLY A 158 3.32 3.28 -4.75
C GLY A 158 1.88 3.62 -5.15
N ASP A 159 1.71 4.59 -6.05
CA ASP A 159 0.40 5.03 -6.56
C ASP A 159 -0.37 3.90 -7.25
N GLU A 160 0.31 2.99 -7.96
CA GLU A 160 -0.35 1.84 -8.58
C GLU A 160 -0.82 0.82 -7.53
N LEU A 161 -0.06 0.62 -6.44
CA LEU A 161 -0.49 -0.24 -5.35
C LEU A 161 -1.70 0.36 -4.64
N GLU A 162 -1.66 1.64 -4.29
CA GLU A 162 -2.79 2.36 -3.67
C GLU A 162 -4.03 2.33 -4.57
N LEU A 163 -3.88 2.51 -5.88
CA LEU A 163 -4.98 2.40 -6.84
C LEU A 163 -5.62 1.01 -6.89
N LEU A 164 -4.83 -0.06 -6.66
CA LEU A 164 -5.32 -1.43 -6.68
C LEU A 164 -5.95 -1.87 -5.35
N GLU A 165 -5.72 -1.13 -4.26
CA GLU A 165 -6.33 -1.33 -2.95
C GLU A 165 -7.79 -0.83 -2.93
N LEU A 166 -8.62 -1.44 -3.77
CA LEU A 166 -10.06 -1.19 -3.81
C LEU A 166 -10.71 -1.73 -2.52
N PRO A 167 -11.31 -0.88 -1.66
CA PRO A 167 -12.04 -1.39 -0.51
C PRO A 167 -13.27 -2.16 -0.99
N ALA A 168 -13.71 -3.15 -0.20
CA ALA A 168 -14.78 -4.07 -0.60
C ALA A 168 -14.55 -4.77 -1.96
N ASP A 169 -13.29 -5.09 -2.26
CA ASP A 169 -12.92 -5.83 -3.47
C ASP A 169 -13.76 -7.11 -3.66
N PRO A 170 -14.17 -7.48 -4.90
CA PRO A 170 -15.01 -8.65 -5.12
C PRO A 170 -14.42 -9.95 -4.56
N LEU A 171 -13.09 -10.10 -4.56
CA LEU A 171 -12.38 -11.23 -3.98
C LEU A 171 -12.55 -11.30 -2.46
N ALA A 172 -12.61 -10.16 -1.78
CA ALA A 172 -12.88 -10.07 -0.36
C ALA A 172 -14.36 -10.35 -0.05
N LEU A 173 -15.27 -9.79 -0.85
CA LEU A 173 -16.72 -9.94 -0.66
C LEU A 173 -17.18 -11.38 -0.76
N ILE A 174 -16.64 -12.18 -1.70
CA ILE A 174 -16.98 -13.62 -1.75
C ILE A 174 -16.59 -14.37 -0.49
N GLY A 175 -15.56 -13.91 0.23
CA GLY A 175 -15.15 -14.49 1.51
C GLY A 175 -16.15 -14.26 2.64
N THR A 176 -17.09 -13.32 2.47
CA THR A 176 -18.14 -13.05 3.46
C THR A 176 -19.37 -13.93 3.34
N LEU A 177 -19.56 -14.57 2.17
CA LEU A 177 -20.76 -15.34 1.90
C LEU A 177 -20.73 -16.69 2.65
N PRO A 178 -21.89 -17.29 2.95
CA PRO A 178 -21.97 -18.59 3.61
C PRO A 178 -21.32 -19.72 2.80
N LEU A 179 -20.81 -20.72 3.51
CA LEU A 179 -20.21 -21.90 2.91
C LEU A 179 -21.26 -23.00 2.66
N GLY A 180 -22.00 -22.91 1.57
CA GLY A 180 -22.85 -24.01 1.11
C GLY A 180 -24.28 -23.60 0.80
N GLN A 181 -25.21 -24.52 1.02
CA GLN A 181 -26.64 -24.27 0.94
C GLN A 181 -27.15 -23.74 2.28
N VAL A 182 -27.98 -22.70 2.23
CA VAL A 182 -28.58 -22.06 3.40
C VAL A 182 -30.06 -21.76 3.14
N PRO A 183 -30.91 -21.69 4.16
CA PRO A 183 -32.31 -21.26 4.03
C PRO A 183 -32.45 -19.87 3.38
N HIS A 184 -33.58 -19.60 2.72
CA HIS A 184 -33.84 -18.30 2.05
C HIS A 184 -33.91 -17.09 3.00
N ASP A 185 -34.12 -17.31 4.29
CA ASP A 185 -34.17 -16.30 5.37
C ASP A 185 -32.89 -16.28 6.22
N HIS A 186 -31.84 -17.00 5.81
CA HIS A 186 -30.66 -17.22 6.64
C HIS A 186 -29.90 -15.92 6.94
N ALA A 187 -29.49 -15.78 8.19
CA ALA A 187 -28.57 -14.77 8.68
C ALA A 187 -27.32 -15.44 9.27
N TRP A 188 -26.16 -14.82 9.08
CA TRP A 188 -24.87 -15.36 9.50
C TRP A 188 -23.90 -14.26 9.92
N THR A 189 -22.83 -14.66 10.57
CA THR A 189 -21.69 -13.81 10.92
C THR A 189 -20.49 -14.26 10.09
N PRO A 190 -20.01 -13.47 9.10
CA PRO A 190 -18.74 -13.72 8.44
C PRO A 190 -17.60 -13.85 9.45
N GLY A 191 -16.66 -14.76 9.21
CA GLY A 191 -15.54 -14.97 10.12
C GLY A 191 -14.68 -13.71 10.25
N ARG A 192 -14.15 -13.41 11.45
CA ARG A 192 -13.39 -12.18 11.75
C ARG A 192 -12.21 -11.91 10.80
N TRP A 193 -11.65 -12.94 10.19
CA TRP A 193 -10.60 -12.87 9.18
C TRP A 193 -10.99 -12.08 7.92
N THR A 194 -12.28 -11.88 7.65
CA THR A 194 -12.75 -11.06 6.53
C THR A 194 -12.68 -9.56 6.83
N LEU A 195 -12.60 -9.16 8.09
CA LEU A 195 -12.59 -7.73 8.49
C LEU A 195 -11.43 -6.97 7.83
N PRO A 196 -10.16 -7.41 7.90
CA PRO A 196 -9.06 -6.76 7.19
C PRO A 196 -9.27 -6.66 5.67
N LEU A 197 -9.88 -7.69 5.07
CA LEU A 197 -10.06 -7.77 3.62
C LEU A 197 -11.09 -6.77 3.08
N ILE A 198 -12.09 -6.43 3.88
CA ILE A 198 -13.19 -5.56 3.46
C ILE A 198 -12.95 -4.12 3.89
N THR A 199 -12.41 -3.93 5.10
CA THR A 199 -12.26 -2.61 5.72
C THR A 199 -10.93 -1.94 5.37
N GLY A 200 -9.96 -2.68 4.84
CA GLY A 200 -8.60 -2.15 4.56
C GLY A 200 -7.74 -1.98 5.82
N LEU A 201 -8.23 -2.36 7.00
CA LEU A 201 -7.46 -2.32 8.24
C LEU A 201 -6.41 -3.45 8.25
N ASN A 202 -5.12 -3.09 8.33
CA ASN A 202 -4.04 -4.06 8.34
C ASN A 202 -3.90 -4.80 9.69
N ALA A 203 -4.47 -4.24 10.76
CA ALA A 203 -4.54 -4.86 12.07
C ALA A 203 -5.88 -4.53 12.73
N VAL A 204 -6.79 -5.50 12.78
CA VAL A 204 -8.11 -5.35 13.40
C VAL A 204 -8.03 -5.75 14.87
N THR A 205 -8.48 -4.88 15.77
CA THR A 205 -8.53 -5.14 17.22
C THR A 205 -9.93 -5.53 17.68
N ARG A 206 -10.97 -4.93 17.08
CA ARG A 206 -12.38 -5.19 17.39
C ARG A 206 -13.21 -5.10 16.12
N GLY A 207 -14.30 -5.85 16.04
CA GLY A 207 -15.25 -5.71 14.93
C GLY A 207 -16.07 -6.97 14.68
N SER A 208 -17.13 -6.80 13.91
CA SER A 208 -18.01 -7.87 13.47
C SER A 208 -18.72 -7.49 12.18
N LEU A 209 -19.04 -8.48 11.36
CA LEU A 209 -19.93 -8.34 10.22
C LEU A 209 -21.16 -9.20 10.46
N LYS A 210 -22.27 -8.82 9.85
CA LYS A 210 -23.50 -9.60 9.78
C LYS A 210 -23.96 -9.66 8.34
N GLY A 211 -24.37 -10.83 7.90
CA GLY A 211 -24.99 -11.05 6.61
C GLY A 211 -26.38 -11.63 6.77
N ARG A 212 -27.28 -11.28 5.84
CA ARG A 212 -28.59 -11.92 5.73
C ARG A 212 -29.08 -11.96 4.30
N ILE A 213 -29.79 -13.01 3.94
CA ILE A 213 -30.56 -13.03 2.70
C ILE A 213 -31.83 -12.22 2.91
N VAL A 214 -32.16 -11.36 1.95
CA VAL A 214 -33.37 -10.51 2.00
C VAL A 214 -34.38 -10.85 0.93
N LYS A 215 -33.93 -11.48 -0.16
CA LYS A 215 -34.79 -11.90 -1.26
C LYS A 215 -34.10 -13.01 -2.05
N VAL A 216 -34.84 -14.04 -2.40
CA VAL A 216 -34.43 -15.04 -3.38
C VAL A 216 -35.44 -15.02 -4.53
N THR A 217 -34.94 -14.98 -5.75
CA THR A 217 -35.73 -15.11 -6.99
C THR A 217 -35.41 -16.45 -7.65
N ALA A 218 -35.91 -16.69 -8.87
CA ALA A 218 -35.56 -17.88 -9.62
C ALA A 218 -34.06 -17.96 -10.00
N THR A 219 -33.36 -16.81 -10.09
CA THR A 219 -31.98 -16.72 -10.58
C THR A 219 -31.00 -16.08 -9.59
N THR A 220 -31.47 -15.16 -8.76
CA THR A 220 -30.62 -14.35 -7.87
C THR A 220 -31.02 -14.46 -6.41
N ALA A 221 -30.03 -14.27 -5.53
CA ALA A 221 -30.21 -14.05 -4.11
C ALA A 221 -29.63 -12.67 -3.74
N ASN A 222 -30.45 -11.83 -3.14
CA ASN A 222 -30.05 -10.53 -2.62
C ASN A 222 -29.66 -10.69 -1.17
N VAL A 223 -28.46 -10.21 -0.85
CA VAL A 223 -27.86 -10.27 0.49
C VAL A 223 -27.60 -8.86 0.98
N LEU A 224 -27.84 -8.61 2.26
CA LEU A 224 -27.34 -7.43 2.95
C LEU A 224 -26.15 -7.81 3.83
N LEU A 225 -25.14 -6.95 3.84
CA LEU A 225 -23.99 -7.02 4.71
C LEU A 225 -23.85 -5.71 5.49
N GLU A 226 -23.62 -5.81 6.78
CA GLU A 226 -23.42 -4.66 7.65
C GLU A 226 -22.43 -4.98 8.76
N GLY A 227 -21.70 -3.99 9.23
CA GLY A 227 -20.81 -4.17 10.37
C GLY A 227 -19.88 -3.01 10.63
N SER A 228 -18.95 -3.24 11.56
CA SER A 228 -17.93 -2.26 11.92
C SER A 228 -16.65 -2.95 12.36
N ALA A 229 -15.55 -2.21 12.24
CA ALA A 229 -14.25 -2.63 12.73
C ALA A 229 -13.47 -1.44 13.30
N GLU A 230 -12.68 -1.71 14.32
CA GLU A 230 -11.66 -0.82 14.86
C GLU A 230 -10.31 -1.51 14.73
N GLY A 231 -9.28 -0.70 14.49
CA GLY A 231 -7.94 -1.22 14.31
C GLY A 231 -6.95 -0.15 13.86
N ALA A 232 -6.01 -0.57 13.02
CA ALA A 232 -5.03 0.31 12.43
C ALA A 232 -4.90 0.13 10.92
N ALA A 233 -4.75 1.24 10.21
CA ALA A 233 -4.36 1.33 8.81
C ALA A 233 -3.06 2.13 8.71
N GLY A 234 -1.98 1.55 8.18
CA GLY A 234 -0.68 2.23 8.11
C GLY A 234 -0.13 2.74 9.45
N GLY A 235 -0.46 2.07 10.56
CA GLY A 235 -0.07 2.49 11.92
C GLY A 235 -0.93 3.61 12.53
N ALA A 236 -1.90 4.16 11.78
CA ALA A 236 -2.89 5.09 12.30
C ALA A 236 -4.08 4.34 12.91
N ARG A 237 -4.61 4.83 14.03
CA ARG A 237 -5.87 4.30 14.58
C ARG A 237 -7.03 4.65 13.65
N SER A 238 -7.83 3.65 13.32
CA SER A 238 -9.00 3.77 12.45
C SER A 238 -10.22 3.08 13.03
N GLN A 239 -11.39 3.66 12.75
CA GLN A 239 -12.71 3.06 12.91
C GLN A 239 -13.40 3.07 11.56
N VAL A 240 -13.99 1.93 11.19
CA VAL A 240 -14.66 1.74 9.91
C VAL A 240 -16.05 1.19 10.16
N THR A 241 -17.07 1.80 9.56
CA THR A 241 -18.40 1.21 9.41
C THR A 241 -18.57 0.78 7.96
N PHE A 242 -19.32 -0.31 7.76
CA PHE A 242 -19.55 -0.89 6.44
C PHE A 242 -21.01 -1.29 6.34
N SER A 243 -21.65 -0.97 5.22
CA SER A 243 -22.97 -1.44 4.87
C SER A 243 -23.08 -1.65 3.37
N GLY A 244 -23.87 -2.63 2.93
CA GLY A 244 -24.07 -2.81 1.49
C GLY A 244 -24.97 -3.96 1.11
N SER A 245 -25.28 -4.01 -0.17
CA SER A 245 -26.06 -5.06 -0.80
C SER A 245 -25.23 -5.82 -1.81
N LEU A 246 -25.44 -7.13 -1.87
CA LEU A 246 -24.84 -8.04 -2.84
C LEU A 246 -25.94 -8.74 -3.63
N VAL A 247 -25.72 -8.94 -4.92
CA VAL A 247 -26.58 -9.78 -5.77
C VAL A 247 -25.77 -10.98 -6.21
N PHE A 248 -26.18 -12.17 -5.78
CA PHE A 248 -25.53 -13.42 -6.14
C PHE A 248 -26.41 -14.17 -7.14
N ASP A 249 -25.89 -14.41 -8.35
CA ASP A 249 -26.54 -15.30 -9.31
C ASP A 249 -26.28 -16.74 -8.87
N HIS A 250 -27.27 -17.39 -8.27
CA HIS A 250 -27.12 -18.74 -7.73
C HIS A 250 -27.32 -19.83 -8.79
N GLN A 251 -27.87 -19.49 -9.96
CA GLN A 251 -27.91 -20.42 -11.11
C GLN A 251 -26.54 -20.51 -11.79
N ARG A 252 -25.88 -19.37 -12.01
CA ARG A 252 -24.54 -19.32 -12.60
C ARG A 252 -23.43 -19.45 -11.55
N GLY A 253 -23.75 -19.21 -10.28
CA GLY A 253 -22.89 -19.44 -9.13
C GLY A 253 -21.75 -18.44 -8.98
N PHE A 254 -22.00 -17.13 -9.13
CA PHE A 254 -21.03 -16.07 -8.87
C PHE A 254 -21.70 -14.81 -8.30
N LEU A 255 -20.93 -14.01 -7.55
CA LEU A 255 -21.37 -12.69 -7.09
C LEU A 255 -21.43 -11.74 -8.30
N GLU A 256 -22.62 -11.30 -8.69
CA GLU A 256 -22.90 -10.51 -9.90
C GLU A 256 -22.71 -9.01 -9.66
N GLN A 257 -23.23 -8.50 -8.55
CA GLN A 257 -23.17 -7.07 -8.22
C GLN A 257 -22.90 -6.84 -6.74
N ALA A 258 -22.27 -5.70 -6.42
CA ALA A 258 -22.16 -5.20 -5.06
C ALA A 258 -22.30 -3.67 -5.03
N SER A 259 -23.07 -3.17 -4.07
CA SER A 259 -23.23 -1.75 -3.77
C SER A 259 -22.93 -1.53 -2.29
N ILE A 260 -21.80 -0.89 -1.99
CA ILE A 260 -21.25 -0.79 -0.64
C ILE A 260 -21.05 0.68 -0.25
N THR A 261 -21.34 1.00 1.00
CA THR A 261 -20.95 2.25 1.66
C THR A 261 -20.01 1.95 2.82
N ILE A 262 -18.92 2.69 2.88
CA ILE A 262 -17.88 2.59 3.91
C ILE A 262 -17.69 3.97 4.51
N GLU A 263 -17.76 4.09 5.83
CA GLU A 263 -17.38 5.31 6.52
C GLU A 263 -16.12 5.02 7.32
N GLU A 264 -15.09 5.86 7.16
CA GLU A 264 -13.83 5.73 7.87
C GLU A 264 -13.53 7.01 8.65
N HIS A 265 -13.22 6.82 9.93
CA HIS A 265 -12.61 7.81 10.80
C HIS A 265 -11.21 7.32 11.16
N ARG A 266 -10.19 7.99 10.64
CA ARG A 266 -8.78 7.67 10.85
C ARG A 266 -8.03 8.85 11.42
N GLN A 267 -7.27 8.61 12.48
CA GLN A 267 -6.37 9.62 13.05
C GLN A 267 -5.15 9.83 12.15
N ALA A 268 -4.44 10.94 12.32
CA ALA A 268 -3.15 11.10 11.65
C ALA A 268 -2.17 10.02 12.14
N GLY A 269 -1.49 9.38 11.19
CA GLY A 269 -0.53 8.32 11.44
C GLY A 269 0.90 8.71 11.12
N PRO A 270 1.84 7.77 11.33
CA PRO A 270 3.26 7.99 11.02
C PRO A 270 3.56 8.16 9.52
N ILE A 271 2.70 7.67 8.62
CA ILE A 271 2.91 7.73 7.16
C ILE A 271 1.78 8.37 6.37
N SER A 272 0.67 8.70 7.01
CA SER A 272 -0.55 9.18 6.34
C SER A 272 -1.27 10.21 7.20
N PRO A 273 -1.95 11.19 6.59
CA PRO A 273 -2.82 12.09 7.34
C PRO A 273 -4.07 11.34 7.83
N GLY A 274 -4.79 11.96 8.75
CA GLY A 274 -6.08 11.43 9.18
C GLY A 274 -7.14 11.57 8.08
N LEU A 275 -8.22 10.82 8.20
CA LEU A 275 -9.36 10.83 7.28
C LEU A 275 -10.67 10.88 8.06
N GLU A 276 -11.63 11.61 7.51
CA GLU A 276 -13.05 11.49 7.83
C GLU A 276 -13.79 11.42 6.51
N VAL A 277 -14.14 10.21 6.07
CA VAL A 277 -14.62 9.98 4.70
C VAL A 277 -15.79 9.01 4.66
N VAL A 278 -16.62 9.20 3.63
CA VAL A 278 -17.59 8.21 3.17
C VAL A 278 -17.21 7.81 1.75
N ALA A 279 -17.06 6.51 1.54
CA ALA A 279 -16.75 5.89 0.26
C ALA A 279 -17.94 5.05 -0.20
N GLN A 280 -18.32 5.19 -1.47
CA GLN A 280 -19.31 4.38 -2.15
C GLN A 280 -18.63 3.53 -3.21
N VAL A 281 -18.83 2.22 -3.16
CA VAL A 281 -18.27 1.26 -4.10
C VAL A 281 -19.40 0.58 -4.85
N GLN A 282 -19.33 0.60 -6.18
CA GLN A 282 -20.21 -0.14 -7.08
C GLN A 282 -19.38 -1.12 -7.88
N ILE A 283 -19.79 -2.38 -7.89
CA ILE A 283 -19.12 -3.47 -8.61
C ILE A 283 -20.15 -4.17 -9.47
N GLU A 284 -19.79 -4.44 -10.72
CA GLU A 284 -20.52 -5.33 -11.61
C GLU A 284 -19.59 -6.41 -12.17
N ARG A 285 -20.11 -7.63 -12.26
CA ARG A 285 -19.40 -8.81 -12.76
C ARG A 285 -20.30 -9.54 -13.73
N LYS A 286 -19.76 -9.92 -14.87
CA LYS A 286 -20.48 -10.71 -15.88
C LYS A 286 -19.57 -11.71 -16.56
N PRO A 287 -20.10 -12.83 -17.09
CA PRO A 287 -19.33 -13.71 -17.97
C PRO A 287 -18.68 -12.92 -19.11
N ALA A 288 -17.39 -13.13 -19.31
CA ALA A 288 -16.67 -12.41 -20.36
C ALA A 288 -17.16 -12.86 -21.75
N THR A 289 -17.54 -11.89 -22.58
CA THR A 289 -17.93 -12.11 -23.98
C THR A 289 -16.87 -11.64 -24.96
N SER A 290 -15.91 -10.83 -24.48
CA SER A 290 -14.79 -10.31 -25.26
C SER A 290 -13.63 -11.30 -25.34
N LYS A 291 -12.68 -11.08 -26.26
CA LYS A 291 -11.48 -11.91 -26.41
C LYS A 291 -10.76 -12.02 -25.05
N ALA A 292 -10.52 -13.26 -24.62
CA ALA A 292 -9.83 -13.53 -23.36
C ALA A 292 -8.42 -12.92 -23.37
N ARG A 293 -8.15 -12.01 -22.43
CA ARG A 293 -6.81 -11.49 -22.11
C ARG A 293 -6.06 -12.38 -21.12
N LEU A 294 -6.79 -13.27 -20.45
CA LEU A 294 -6.28 -14.27 -19.52
C LEU A 294 -6.53 -15.66 -20.11
N ASP A 295 -5.56 -16.19 -20.84
CA ASP A 295 -5.59 -17.57 -21.32
C ASP A 295 -5.06 -18.56 -20.27
N ARG A 296 -5.28 -19.86 -20.48
CA ARG A 296 -4.82 -20.91 -19.54
C ARG A 296 -3.30 -20.95 -19.37
N ALA A 297 -2.53 -20.59 -20.41
CA ALA A 297 -1.08 -20.54 -20.34
C ALA A 297 -0.59 -19.48 -19.35
N THR A 298 -1.28 -18.34 -19.27
CA THR A 298 -0.94 -17.29 -18.29
C THR A 298 -1.24 -17.73 -16.85
N LEU A 299 -2.25 -18.59 -16.62
CA LEU A 299 -2.49 -19.14 -15.28
C LEU A 299 -1.35 -20.02 -14.80
N SER A 300 -0.75 -20.84 -15.68
CA SER A 300 0.31 -21.77 -15.28
C SER A 300 1.64 -21.10 -14.94
N THR A 301 1.84 -19.84 -15.37
CA THR A 301 3.01 -19.04 -14.99
C THR A 301 2.85 -18.36 -13.62
N CYS A 302 1.63 -18.31 -13.08
CA CYS A 302 1.37 -17.65 -11.81
C CYS A 302 2.07 -18.39 -10.66
N PRO A 303 2.97 -17.73 -9.91
CA PRO A 303 3.65 -18.39 -8.82
C PRO A 303 2.68 -18.68 -7.67
N LYS A 304 2.90 -19.78 -6.98
CA LYS A 304 2.15 -20.21 -5.78
C LYS A 304 2.22 -19.19 -4.64
N LYS A 305 3.42 -18.63 -4.44
CA LYS A 305 3.71 -17.55 -3.49
C LYS A 305 4.52 -16.47 -4.22
N PRO A 306 4.33 -15.17 -3.92
CA PRO A 306 5.14 -14.12 -4.52
C PRO A 306 6.62 -14.30 -4.14
N THR A 307 7.49 -13.90 -5.05
CA THR A 307 8.93 -13.83 -4.79
C THR A 307 9.25 -12.45 -4.23
N PRO A 308 10.42 -12.24 -3.57
CA PRO A 308 10.82 -10.91 -3.12
C PRO A 308 10.85 -9.84 -4.24
N ALA A 309 11.08 -10.25 -5.49
CA ALA A 309 11.06 -9.38 -6.66
C ALA A 309 9.64 -8.91 -7.01
N HIS A 310 8.64 -9.79 -6.94
CA HIS A 310 7.22 -9.42 -7.13
C HIS A 310 6.72 -8.41 -6.09
N LEU A 311 7.34 -8.38 -4.92
CA LEU A 311 6.96 -7.48 -3.83
C LEU A 311 7.77 -6.18 -3.78
N GLN A 312 8.68 -5.95 -4.73
CA GLN A 312 9.35 -4.66 -4.85
C GLN A 312 8.40 -3.57 -5.34
N VAL A 313 8.64 -2.36 -4.86
CA VAL A 313 7.97 -1.13 -5.28
C VAL A 313 8.99 -0.27 -6.00
N LEU A 314 8.58 0.29 -7.13
CA LEU A 314 9.38 1.21 -7.92
C LEU A 314 9.06 2.66 -7.54
N LEU A 315 10.07 3.39 -7.09
CA LEU A 315 10.05 4.83 -6.96
C LEU A 315 10.84 5.49 -8.09
N THR A 316 10.21 6.43 -8.80
CA THR A 316 10.93 7.40 -9.62
C THR A 316 11.38 8.54 -8.72
N THR A 317 12.69 8.72 -8.62
CA THR A 317 13.28 9.71 -7.71
C THR A 317 13.34 11.10 -8.36
N PRO A 318 13.49 12.17 -7.55
CA PRO A 318 14.03 13.44 -8.02
C PRO A 318 15.23 13.24 -8.94
N GLY A 319 15.28 14.03 -10.01
CA GLY A 319 16.31 13.88 -11.04
C GLY A 319 16.26 12.53 -11.76
N ASN A 320 15.08 11.91 -11.94
CA ASN A 320 14.84 10.71 -12.76
C ASN A 320 15.71 9.48 -12.45
N GLY A 321 16.09 9.30 -11.19
CA GLY A 321 16.59 8.02 -10.72
C GLY A 321 15.44 7.01 -10.57
N ARG A 322 15.80 5.75 -10.38
CA ARG A 322 14.88 4.65 -10.09
C ARG A 322 15.37 3.94 -8.85
N LEU A 323 14.48 3.73 -7.89
CA LEU A 323 14.78 2.99 -6.66
C LEU A 323 13.78 1.85 -6.53
N LEU A 324 14.29 0.63 -6.36
CA LEU A 324 13.47 -0.50 -5.92
C LEU A 324 13.58 -0.63 -4.40
N HIS A 325 12.44 -0.65 -3.72
CA HIS A 325 12.37 -0.84 -2.27
C HIS A 325 11.30 -1.88 -1.91
N ASP A 326 11.36 -2.39 -0.68
CA ASP A 326 10.30 -3.25 -0.15
C ASP A 326 9.05 -2.44 0.24
N ARG A 327 7.95 -3.14 0.56
CA ARG A 327 6.65 -2.54 0.89
C ARG A 327 6.58 -1.86 2.26
N ASN A 328 7.63 -1.99 3.08
CA ASN A 328 7.66 -1.33 4.37
C ASN A 328 8.12 0.13 4.25
N TRP A 329 8.63 0.54 3.10
CA TRP A 329 8.94 1.93 2.78
C TRP A 329 7.77 2.60 2.07
N HIS A 330 7.27 3.68 2.66
CA HIS A 330 6.15 4.46 2.16
C HIS A 330 6.61 5.85 1.78
N VAL A 331 6.22 6.34 0.61
CA VAL A 331 6.46 7.74 0.23
C VAL A 331 5.55 8.61 1.08
N PHE A 332 6.16 9.38 1.99
CA PHE A 332 5.44 10.30 2.86
C PHE A 332 5.25 11.67 2.20
N HIS A 333 6.25 12.10 1.45
CA HIS A 333 6.21 13.37 0.74
C HIS A 333 7.14 13.32 -0.48
N GLN A 334 6.72 13.96 -1.57
CA GLN A 334 7.57 14.09 -2.75
C GLN A 334 7.38 15.45 -3.42
N THR A 335 8.49 16.05 -3.79
CA THR A 335 8.60 17.26 -4.62
C THR A 335 9.51 16.96 -5.82
N PRO A 336 9.67 17.88 -6.77
CA PRO A 336 10.63 17.72 -7.86
C PRO A 336 12.10 17.51 -7.39
N THR A 337 12.43 17.92 -6.17
CA THR A 337 13.80 17.93 -5.64
C THR A 337 14.05 16.94 -4.51
N VAL A 338 13.01 16.49 -3.79
CA VAL A 338 13.15 15.53 -2.68
C VAL A 338 12.01 14.49 -2.66
N SER A 339 12.35 13.25 -2.35
CA SER A 339 11.42 12.20 -1.90
C SER A 339 11.74 11.85 -0.45
N ILE A 340 10.73 11.93 0.42
CA ILE A 340 10.81 11.50 1.80
C ILE A 340 10.06 10.19 1.92
N LEU A 341 10.77 9.13 2.30
CA LEU A 341 10.19 7.83 2.58
C LEU A 341 10.25 7.55 4.08
N ARG A 342 9.21 6.93 4.62
CA ARG A 342 9.15 6.47 6.00
C ARG A 342 9.01 4.96 6.03
N ARG A 343 9.79 4.31 6.88
CA ARG A 343 9.74 2.86 7.06
C ARG A 343 8.87 2.51 8.25
N LEU A 344 7.84 1.67 8.02
CA LEU A 344 7.04 1.07 9.08
C LEU A 344 7.41 -0.38 9.32
N GLU A 345 7.44 -0.77 10.59
CA GLU A 345 7.43 -2.17 11.00
C GLU A 345 6.43 -2.33 12.14
N ASN A 346 5.48 -3.25 11.99
CA ASN A 346 4.42 -3.50 12.98
C ASN A 346 3.69 -2.22 13.42
N GLY A 347 3.38 -1.34 12.46
CA GLY A 347 2.69 -0.07 12.70
C GLY A 347 3.55 1.04 13.32
N ARG A 348 4.84 0.80 13.58
CA ARG A 348 5.76 1.79 14.18
C ARG A 348 6.72 2.35 13.16
N LEU A 349 6.98 3.67 13.23
CA LEU A 349 8.04 4.32 12.48
C LEU A 349 9.40 3.84 12.98
N VAL A 350 10.23 3.31 12.07
CA VAL A 350 11.56 2.76 12.41
C VAL A 350 12.68 3.59 11.81
N ALA A 351 12.45 4.17 10.64
CA ALA A 351 13.43 5.00 9.96
C ALA A 351 12.75 5.98 8.99
N GLN A 352 13.45 7.06 8.68
CA GLN A 352 13.11 7.95 7.56
C GLN A 352 14.28 7.99 6.58
N CYS A 353 13.98 8.03 5.29
CA CYS A 353 14.95 8.22 4.22
C CYS A 353 14.57 9.47 3.42
N ASN A 354 15.45 10.46 3.38
CA ASN A 354 15.33 11.60 2.48
C ASN A 354 16.23 11.35 1.27
N LEU A 355 15.66 11.38 0.07
CA LEU A 355 16.38 11.22 -1.19
C LEU A 355 16.25 12.51 -2.00
N SER A 356 17.37 13.11 -2.39
CA SER A 356 17.39 14.35 -3.17
C SER A 356 18.39 14.30 -4.32
N THR A 357 18.24 15.22 -5.28
CA THR A 357 19.31 15.52 -6.24
C THR A 357 20.50 16.15 -5.53
N ALA A 358 21.70 15.89 -6.02
CA ALA A 358 22.92 16.57 -5.61
C ALA A 358 23.56 17.27 -6.84
N PRO A 359 24.44 18.28 -6.62
CA PRO A 359 25.10 18.99 -7.71
C PRO A 359 25.77 18.04 -8.72
N GLU A 360 25.60 18.31 -10.01
CA GLU A 360 26.26 17.54 -11.05
C GLU A 360 27.77 17.85 -11.08
N VAL A 361 28.57 16.83 -11.34
CA VAL A 361 30.03 16.95 -11.51
C VAL A 361 30.42 16.56 -12.94
N ALA A 362 31.67 16.81 -13.34
CA ALA A 362 32.15 16.36 -14.64
C ALA A 362 32.03 14.82 -14.78
N ALA A 363 31.73 14.35 -15.99
CA ALA A 363 31.72 12.92 -16.30
C ALA A 363 33.05 12.28 -15.92
N GLY A 364 33.02 11.08 -15.33
CA GLY A 364 34.23 10.45 -14.81
C GLY A 364 34.84 11.14 -13.57
N SER A 365 34.24 12.22 -13.04
CA SER A 365 34.56 12.85 -11.75
C SER A 365 33.51 12.62 -10.64
N GLY A 366 33.85 12.99 -9.40
CA GLY A 366 33.05 12.77 -8.20
C GLY A 366 33.34 13.81 -7.14
N THR A 367 32.36 14.09 -6.28
CA THR A 367 32.58 14.96 -5.11
C THR A 367 33.63 14.34 -4.21
N GLY A 368 34.65 15.10 -3.85
CA GLY A 368 35.73 14.63 -2.99
C GLY A 368 35.27 14.33 -1.57
N ARG A 369 35.97 13.41 -0.89
CA ARG A 369 35.66 12.99 0.50
C ARG A 369 35.49 14.18 1.45
N LYS A 370 36.42 15.12 1.43
CA LYS A 370 36.44 16.30 2.32
C LYS A 370 35.25 17.22 2.07
N ALA A 371 34.89 17.42 0.80
CA ALA A 371 33.75 18.23 0.42
C ALA A 371 32.44 17.61 0.94
N PHE A 372 32.20 16.33 0.64
CA PHE A 372 30.99 15.66 1.08
C PHE A 372 30.89 15.58 2.62
N LEU A 373 31.98 15.30 3.32
CA LEU A 373 31.99 15.33 4.79
C LEU A 373 31.68 16.74 5.34
N GLY A 374 32.15 17.79 4.67
CA GLY A 374 31.80 19.17 4.99
C GLY A 374 30.30 19.44 4.83
N ASP A 375 29.69 18.95 3.74
CA ASP A 375 28.26 19.08 3.49
C ASP A 375 27.44 18.36 4.58
N VAL A 376 27.84 17.14 4.98
CA VAL A 376 27.19 16.38 6.05
C VAL A 376 27.26 17.12 7.39
N LYS A 377 28.44 17.64 7.77
CA LYS A 377 28.61 18.41 9.01
C LYS A 377 27.73 19.66 9.00
N THR A 378 27.65 20.34 7.86
CA THR A 378 26.80 21.53 7.70
C THR A 378 25.32 21.18 7.83
N ALA A 379 24.87 20.09 7.21
CA ALA A 379 23.47 19.65 7.27
C ALA A 379 23.02 19.18 8.67
N LEU A 380 23.91 18.58 9.44
CA LEU A 380 23.62 18.18 10.82
C LEU A 380 23.72 19.35 11.80
N GLY A 381 24.69 20.26 11.59
CA GLY A 381 24.88 21.45 12.40
C GLY A 381 24.99 21.12 13.89
N PRO A 382 24.24 21.80 14.78
CA PRO A 382 24.28 21.56 16.23
C PRO A 382 23.86 20.14 16.66
N ARG A 383 23.17 19.39 15.80
CA ARG A 383 22.71 18.03 16.12
C ARG A 383 23.85 17.02 16.12
N LEU A 384 24.95 17.30 15.41
CA LEU A 384 26.08 16.40 15.28
C LEU A 384 26.82 16.26 16.62
N ARG A 385 27.11 15.02 17.02
CA ARG A 385 28.02 14.69 18.12
C ARG A 385 29.31 14.06 17.62
N GLU A 386 29.19 13.05 16.77
CA GLU A 386 30.36 12.31 16.28
C GLU A 386 30.18 11.90 14.81
N VAL A 387 31.28 11.92 14.06
CA VAL A 387 31.37 11.24 12.76
C VAL A 387 32.03 9.89 12.98
N VAL A 388 31.23 8.83 12.97
CA VAL A 388 31.66 7.45 13.25
C VAL A 388 32.48 6.88 12.10
N SER A 389 32.04 7.09 10.85
CA SER A 389 32.78 6.58 9.69
C SER A 389 32.58 7.43 8.44
N THR A 390 33.56 7.37 7.53
CA THR A 390 33.46 7.89 6.16
C THR A 390 34.08 6.87 5.22
N GLU A 391 33.26 6.25 4.40
CA GLU A 391 33.62 5.10 3.57
C GLU A 391 33.36 5.40 2.09
N PRO A 392 34.26 5.02 1.16
CA PRO A 392 33.95 5.07 -0.25
C PRO A 392 32.89 4.01 -0.60
N LEU A 393 31.95 4.35 -1.48
CA LEU A 393 31.06 3.37 -2.09
C LEU A 393 31.82 2.63 -3.19
N LYS A 394 31.88 1.30 -3.07
CA LYS A 394 32.39 0.42 -4.12
C LYS A 394 31.25 0.07 -5.07
N SER A 395 31.41 0.30 -6.37
CA SER A 395 30.49 -0.26 -7.36
C SER A 395 30.47 -1.77 -7.26
N ARG A 396 29.27 -2.35 -7.27
CA ARG A 396 29.07 -3.79 -7.42
C ARG A 396 28.61 -4.09 -8.86
N PRO A 397 28.89 -5.30 -9.38
CA PRO A 397 28.27 -5.74 -10.62
C PRO A 397 26.74 -5.56 -10.56
N GLY A 398 26.17 -4.89 -11.55
CA GLY A 398 24.73 -4.56 -11.61
C GLY A 398 24.32 -3.21 -10.98
N GLN A 399 25.19 -2.52 -10.25
CA GLN A 399 24.91 -1.14 -9.80
C GLN A 399 25.24 -0.13 -10.89
N ARG A 400 24.32 0.80 -11.16
CA ARG A 400 24.50 1.86 -12.16
C ARG A 400 25.09 3.16 -11.59
N PHE A 401 25.71 3.15 -10.42
CA PHE A 401 26.55 4.27 -9.96
C PHE A 401 27.99 3.79 -9.79
N GLN A 402 28.95 4.67 -10.11
CA GLN A 402 30.38 4.32 -10.24
C GLN A 402 31.18 4.50 -8.94
N ARG A 403 30.79 5.51 -8.16
CA ARG A 403 31.51 5.89 -6.95
C ARG A 403 30.61 6.73 -6.06
N GLY A 404 31.09 6.98 -4.85
CA GLY A 404 30.37 7.79 -3.91
C GLY A 404 30.96 7.69 -2.52
N TRP A 405 30.24 8.23 -1.55
CA TRP A 405 30.63 8.20 -0.15
C TRP A 405 29.45 7.79 0.71
N ARG A 406 29.75 7.09 1.79
CA ARG A 406 28.85 6.85 2.92
C ARG A 406 29.46 7.49 4.17
N VAL A 407 28.72 8.34 4.85
CA VAL A 407 29.11 8.91 6.16
C VAL A 407 28.14 8.41 7.21
N THR A 408 28.67 7.82 8.28
CA THR A 408 27.90 7.49 9.48
C THR A 408 28.17 8.58 10.52
N ALA A 409 27.11 9.19 11.04
CA ALA A 409 27.20 10.19 12.09
C ALA A 409 26.19 9.89 13.20
N THR A 410 26.51 10.31 14.42
CA THR A 410 25.63 10.23 15.58
C THR A 410 25.36 11.61 16.14
N GLY A 411 24.26 11.72 16.88
CA GLY A 411 23.99 12.92 17.63
C GLY A 411 22.61 12.96 18.24
N ILE A 412 22.07 14.16 18.43
CA ILE A 412 20.81 14.36 19.15
C ILE A 412 19.89 15.23 18.29
N ASP A 413 18.65 14.78 18.12
CA ASP A 413 17.59 15.52 17.46
C ASP A 413 16.35 15.52 18.34
N HIS A 414 15.84 16.71 18.71
CA HIS A 414 14.71 16.85 19.63
C HIS A 414 14.83 16.01 20.92
N GLY A 415 16.04 15.92 21.48
CA GLY A 415 16.32 15.16 22.71
C GLY A 415 16.49 13.64 22.50
N LEU A 416 16.30 13.14 21.28
CA LEU A 416 16.46 11.73 20.96
C LEU A 416 17.86 11.46 20.41
N PRO A 417 18.58 10.45 20.91
CA PRO A 417 19.82 9.99 20.30
C PRO A 417 19.55 9.40 18.91
N MET A 418 20.25 9.91 17.89
CA MET A 418 20.05 9.51 16.50
C MET A 418 21.34 9.01 15.86
N HIS A 419 21.20 8.10 14.90
CA HIS A 419 22.20 7.83 13.87
C HIS A 419 21.70 8.29 12.51
N TRP A 420 22.62 8.89 11.76
CA TRP A 420 22.42 9.22 10.36
C TRP A 420 23.39 8.48 9.46
N PHE A 421 22.85 7.95 8.36
CA PHE A 421 23.63 7.34 7.29
C PHE A 421 23.46 8.17 6.02
N TYR A 422 24.44 9.02 5.74
CA TYR A 422 24.48 9.86 4.55
C TYR A 422 25.14 9.12 3.41
N TYR A 423 24.54 9.21 2.23
CA TYR A 423 25.06 8.66 0.99
C TYR A 423 25.12 9.75 -0.07
N LEU A 424 26.17 9.71 -0.88
CA LEU A 424 26.26 10.41 -2.15
C LEU A 424 26.61 9.40 -3.22
N CYS A 425 25.68 9.14 -4.13
CA CYS A 425 25.85 8.19 -5.23
C CYS A 425 26.11 8.96 -6.52
N THR A 426 27.25 8.71 -7.19
CA THR A 426 27.64 9.38 -8.43
C THR A 426 27.61 8.41 -9.62
N HIS A 427 26.83 8.74 -10.64
CA HIS A 427 26.78 8.04 -11.93
C HIS A 427 28.03 8.39 -12.79
N PRO A 428 28.52 7.51 -13.68
CA PRO A 428 29.63 7.82 -14.59
C PRO A 428 29.48 9.12 -15.39
N SER A 429 28.24 9.50 -15.71
CA SER A 429 27.94 10.77 -16.41
C SER A 429 28.16 12.02 -15.57
N GLY A 430 28.38 11.89 -14.26
CA GLY A 430 28.54 13.02 -13.34
C GLY A 430 27.28 13.38 -12.55
N ARG A 431 26.12 12.79 -12.87
CA ARG A 431 24.88 12.99 -12.11
C ARG A 431 24.99 12.39 -10.71
N GLN A 432 24.43 13.08 -9.72
CA GLN A 432 24.50 12.68 -8.33
C GLN A 432 23.12 12.64 -7.65
N LEU A 433 22.94 11.66 -6.76
CA LEU A 433 21.83 11.59 -5.82
C LEU A 433 22.38 11.49 -4.39
N SER A 434 21.71 12.17 -3.46
CA SER A 434 21.99 12.04 -2.03
C SER A 434 20.85 11.31 -1.32
N LEU A 435 21.20 10.44 -0.38
CA LEU A 435 20.25 9.77 0.50
C LEU A 435 20.68 9.97 1.95
N VAL A 436 19.73 10.22 2.84
CA VAL A 436 19.97 10.33 4.27
C VAL A 436 18.98 9.46 5.00
N PHE A 437 19.48 8.44 5.69
CA PHE A 437 18.68 7.62 6.60
C PHE A 437 18.83 8.17 8.01
N ALA A 438 17.71 8.46 8.67
CA ALA A 438 17.65 8.84 10.08
C ALA A 438 17.01 7.70 10.88
N VAL A 439 17.69 7.25 11.93
CA VAL A 439 17.30 6.11 12.77
C VAL A 439 17.57 6.45 14.24
N GLU A 440 16.60 6.18 15.12
CA GLU A 440 16.78 6.29 16.57
C GLU A 440 17.84 5.29 17.06
N SER A 441 18.68 5.70 18.02
CA SER A 441 19.88 4.93 18.39
C SER A 441 19.55 3.55 18.98
N ASP A 442 18.45 3.47 19.74
CA ASP A 442 17.95 2.24 20.34
C ASP A 442 17.46 1.21 19.30
N ARG A 443 17.21 1.63 18.05
CA ARG A 443 16.80 0.78 16.93
C ARG A 443 17.95 0.30 16.07
N LEU A 444 19.20 0.68 16.34
CA LEU A 444 20.31 0.30 15.45
C LEU A 444 20.52 -1.20 15.31
N LYS A 445 20.33 -1.94 16.41
CA LYS A 445 20.52 -3.39 16.41
C LYS A 445 19.56 -4.08 15.43
N THR A 446 18.30 -3.65 15.39
CA THR A 446 17.29 -4.18 14.45
C THR A 446 17.44 -3.59 13.05
N TRP A 447 17.92 -2.35 12.93
CA TRP A 447 18.23 -1.70 11.65
C TRP A 447 19.34 -2.42 10.86
N ALA A 448 20.36 -2.90 11.56
CA ALA A 448 21.50 -3.62 11.00
C ALA A 448 22.17 -2.89 9.80
N ARG A 449 21.97 -3.36 8.56
CA ARG A 449 22.56 -2.80 7.33
C ARG A 449 21.51 -2.45 6.27
N ARG A 450 20.27 -2.20 6.67
CA ARG A 450 19.14 -1.96 5.74
C ARG A 450 19.34 -0.73 4.84
N ASP A 451 20.08 0.28 5.30
CA ASP A 451 20.52 1.43 4.48
C ASP A 451 21.34 0.99 3.26
N ARG A 452 22.22 0.01 3.42
CA ARG A 452 23.04 -0.51 2.32
C ARG A 452 22.20 -1.31 1.33
N ASP A 453 21.22 -2.06 1.80
CA ASP A 453 20.37 -2.88 0.94
C ASP A 453 19.52 -2.02 0.00
N ILE A 454 18.90 -0.96 0.49
CA ILE A 454 18.13 -0.03 -0.33
C ILE A 454 19.02 0.76 -1.30
N VAL A 455 20.17 1.28 -0.84
CA VAL A 455 21.11 1.99 -1.73
C VAL A 455 21.65 1.07 -2.82
N SER A 456 21.79 -0.22 -2.55
CA SER A 456 22.26 -1.18 -3.55
C SER A 456 21.31 -1.38 -4.73
N ARG A 457 20.05 -0.96 -4.59
CA ARG A 457 18.97 -1.08 -5.59
C ARG A 457 18.65 0.26 -6.28
N LEU A 458 19.50 1.26 -6.08
CA LEU A 458 19.39 2.55 -6.73
C LEU A 458 20.01 2.51 -8.13
N GLU A 459 19.25 2.97 -9.11
CA GLU A 459 19.71 3.23 -10.46
C GLU A 459 19.60 4.72 -10.78
N ILE A 460 20.64 5.30 -11.36
CA ILE A 460 20.62 6.68 -11.86
C ILE A 460 20.51 6.60 -13.39
N SER A 461 19.40 7.10 -13.95
CA SER A 461 19.20 7.09 -15.40
C SER A 461 20.16 8.08 -16.08
N THR A 462 20.52 7.78 -17.33
CA THR A 462 21.27 8.70 -18.22
C THR A 462 20.37 9.69 -18.93
N ALA A 463 19.09 9.38 -19.12
CA ALA A 463 18.17 10.23 -19.88
C ALA A 463 17.85 11.53 -19.11
N ARG A 464 17.98 12.68 -19.78
CA ARG A 464 17.34 13.93 -19.34
C ARG A 464 15.82 13.73 -19.36
N PRO A 465 15.05 14.35 -18.44
CA PRO A 465 13.60 14.28 -18.53
C PRO A 465 13.17 14.76 -19.92
N ARG A 466 12.45 13.93 -20.68
CA ARG A 466 11.64 14.46 -21.77
C ARG A 466 10.57 15.31 -21.10
N THR A 467 10.63 16.63 -21.27
CA THR A 467 9.50 17.50 -20.97
C THR A 467 8.33 16.93 -21.75
N ALA A 468 7.31 16.43 -21.05
CA ALA A 468 6.05 16.10 -21.69
C ALA A 468 5.54 17.43 -22.28
N GLY A 469 5.41 17.48 -23.61
CA GLY A 469 4.72 18.57 -24.28
C GLY A 469 3.32 18.69 -23.69
N ARG A 470 2.90 19.94 -23.49
CA ARG A 470 1.60 20.34 -22.97
C ARG A 470 0.42 19.65 -23.64
#